data_AF-K1SZU2-F1
#
_entry.id   AF-K1SZU2-F1
#
_cell.length_a   1.000
_cell.length_b   1.000
_cell.length_c   1.000
_cell.angle_alpha   90.00
_cell.angle_beta   90.00
_cell.angle_gamma   90.00
#
_symmetry.space_group_name_H-M   'P 1'
#
loop_
_entity.id
_entity.type
_entity.pdbx_description
1 polymer ?
#
loop_
_entity_poly.entity_id
_entity_poly.type
_entity_poly.pdbx_seq_one_letter_code
_entity_poly.pdbx_strand_id
1 'polypeptide(L)'
;MSDKLKNILEWIECIVIAIVLALLIRYYVGTPTVVQMDSMYPTLKQGERLVLNRIPRTRKQLPKRGDIITFEQPSVTYIGEDKVDLSNPVAIYDKVPTNIFSKFAYYVLEWGKTSYIKRVIGLPGEHV
;
A
#
# COMPACT_ATOMS: atom_id res chain seq x y z
N MET A 1 10.27 -14.13 -41.59
CA MET A 1 9.29 -13.46 -40.72
C MET A 1 8.88 -12.16 -41.39
N SER A 2 7.59 -11.92 -41.62
CA SER A 2 7.09 -10.72 -42.31
C SER A 2 7.52 -9.45 -41.57
N ASP A 3 7.93 -8.39 -42.28
CA ASP A 3 8.38 -7.13 -41.68
C ASP A 3 7.31 -6.51 -40.75
N LYS A 4 6.03 -6.74 -41.06
CA LYS A 4 4.91 -6.34 -40.19
C LYS A 4 4.93 -7.07 -38.84
N LEU A 5 5.28 -8.35 -38.82
CA LEU A 5 5.36 -9.14 -37.58
C LEU A 5 6.55 -8.73 -36.71
N LYS A 6 7.69 -8.37 -37.32
CA LYS A 6 8.85 -7.85 -36.59
C LYS A 6 8.54 -6.51 -35.93
N ASN A 7 7.95 -5.58 -36.67
CA ASN A 7 7.55 -4.29 -36.13
C ASN A 7 6.56 -4.44 -34.96
N ILE A 8 5.56 -5.33 -35.09
CA ILE A 8 4.60 -5.59 -34.00
C ILE A 8 5.32 -6.12 -32.74
N LEU A 9 6.29 -7.01 -32.91
CA LEU A 9 7.06 -7.55 -31.78
C LEU A 9 7.93 -6.49 -31.10
N GLU A 10 8.59 -5.61 -31.85
CA GLU A 10 9.39 -4.51 -31.30
C GLU A 10 8.52 -3.52 -30.50
N TRP A 11 7.32 -3.20 -31.00
CA TRP A 11 6.37 -2.37 -30.26
C TRP A 11 5.88 -3.05 -28.97
N ILE A 12 5.59 -4.36 -29.02
CA ILE A 12 5.20 -5.13 -27.84
C ILE A 12 6.33 -5.13 -26.81
N GLU A 13 7.57 -5.36 -27.23
CA GLU A 13 8.74 -5.33 -26.35
C GLU A 13 8.89 -3.98 -25.65
N CYS A 14 8.82 -2.88 -26.40
CA CYS A 14 8.86 -1.53 -25.85
C CYS A 14 7.74 -1.28 -24.81
N ILE A 15 6.51 -1.69 -25.12
CA ILE A 15 5.37 -1.54 -24.21
C ILE A 15 5.56 -2.37 -22.94
N VAL A 16 6.03 -3.61 -23.06
CA VAL A 16 6.30 -4.49 -21.91
C VAL A 16 7.34 -3.87 -20.99
N ILE A 17 8.46 -3.37 -21.55
CA ILE A 17 9.51 -2.69 -20.76
C ILE A 17 8.93 -1.46 -20.05
N ALA A 18 8.15 -0.63 -20.73
CA ALA A 18 7.52 0.54 -20.14
C ALA A 18 6.58 0.18 -18.97
N ILE A 19 5.76 -0.86 -19.12
CA ILE A 19 4.85 -1.34 -18.06
C ILE A 19 5.66 -1.84 -16.86
N VAL A 20 6.72 -2.62 -17.08
CA VAL A 20 7.57 -3.13 -16.00
C VAL A 20 8.20 -1.98 -15.22
N LEU A 21 8.77 -0.99 -15.91
CA LEU A 21 9.34 0.19 -15.27
C LEU A 21 8.30 0.99 -14.48
N ALA A 22 7.11 1.20 -15.04
CA ALA A 22 6.02 1.89 -14.35
C ALA A 22 5.60 1.16 -13.06
N LEU A 23 5.50 -0.18 -13.10
CA LEU A 23 5.20 -0.99 -11.92
C LEU A 23 6.31 -0.90 -10.86
N LEU A 24 7.58 -0.93 -11.26
CA LEU A 24 8.70 -0.78 -10.34
C LEU A 24 8.68 0.59 -9.65
N ILE A 25 8.48 1.67 -10.42
CA ILE A 25 8.41 3.02 -9.85
C ILE A 25 7.23 3.14 -8.88
N ARG A 26 6.05 2.64 -9.27
CA ARG A 26 4.85 2.67 -8.42
C ARG A 26 5.04 1.89 -7.13
N TYR A 27 5.72 0.74 -7.19
CA TYR A 27 5.93 -0.15 -6.04
C TYR A 27 7.01 0.36 -5.07
N TYR A 28 8.10 0.93 -5.58
CA TYR A 28 9.28 1.32 -4.79
C TYR A 28 9.37 2.81 -4.45
N VAL A 29 8.91 3.70 -5.35
CA VAL A 29 9.11 5.14 -5.20
C VAL A 29 7.87 5.77 -4.56
N GLY A 30 6.72 5.61 -5.20
CA GLY A 30 5.49 6.20 -4.69
C GLY A 30 4.29 6.03 -5.61
N THR A 31 3.11 6.27 -5.05
CA THR A 31 1.85 6.21 -5.79
C THR A 31 1.00 7.43 -5.50
N PRO A 32 0.35 8.04 -6.51
CA PRO A 32 -0.68 9.03 -6.26
C PRO A 32 -1.88 8.37 -5.58
N THR A 33 -2.53 9.09 -4.66
CA THR A 33 -3.74 8.67 -3.96
C THR A 33 -4.65 9.87 -3.70
N VAL A 34 -5.89 9.61 -3.32
CA VAL A 34 -6.88 10.63 -2.96
C VAL A 34 -7.46 10.31 -1.60
N VAL A 35 -7.60 11.33 -0.75
CA VAL A 35 -8.20 11.19 0.57
C VAL A 35 -9.71 11.03 0.43
N GLN A 36 -10.24 9.89 0.90
CA GLN A 36 -11.66 9.57 0.76
C GLN A 36 -12.51 9.92 1.99
N MET A 37 -11.91 10.05 3.17
CA MET A 37 -12.60 10.21 4.45
C MET A 37 -12.04 11.38 5.26
N ASP A 38 -12.87 11.98 6.11
CA ASP A 38 -12.52 13.16 6.93
C ASP A 38 -11.80 12.85 8.25
N SER A 39 -11.39 11.59 8.48
CA SER A 39 -10.80 11.19 9.76
C SER A 39 -9.45 11.84 10.10
N MET A 40 -8.85 12.55 9.14
CA MET A 40 -7.60 13.29 9.29
C MET A 40 -7.83 14.81 9.25
N TYR A 41 -9.08 15.28 9.27
CA TYR A 41 -9.39 16.71 9.35
C TYR A 41 -8.88 17.30 10.68
N PRO A 42 -8.30 18.52 10.69
CA PRO A 42 -8.12 19.45 9.57
C PRO A 42 -6.82 19.25 8.77
N THR A 43 -6.00 18.25 9.12
CA THR A 43 -4.67 18.04 8.50
C THR A 43 -4.78 17.65 7.03
N LEU A 44 -5.70 16.73 6.71
CA LEU A 44 -5.98 16.28 5.35
C LEU A 44 -7.47 16.42 5.09
N LYS A 45 -7.84 16.97 3.94
CA LYS A 45 -9.24 17.20 3.55
C LYS A 45 -9.71 16.12 2.58
N GLN A 46 -10.98 15.74 2.65
CA GLN A 46 -11.56 14.86 1.63
C GLN A 46 -11.40 15.45 0.22
N GLY A 47 -11.05 14.59 -0.74
CA GLY A 47 -10.77 14.96 -2.13
C GLY A 47 -9.35 15.47 -2.38
N GLU A 48 -8.54 15.66 -1.34
CA GLU A 48 -7.15 16.06 -1.48
C GLU A 48 -6.31 14.97 -2.17
N ARG A 49 -5.51 15.38 -3.16
CA ARG A 49 -4.63 14.49 -3.92
C ARG A 49 -3.26 14.49 -3.26
N LEU A 50 -2.78 13.29 -2.91
CA LEU A 50 -1.51 13.09 -2.24
C LEU A 50 -0.62 12.17 -3.07
N VAL A 51 0.69 12.29 -2.89
CA VAL A 51 1.66 11.32 -3.40
C VAL A 51 2.25 10.58 -2.21
N LEU A 52 2.01 9.27 -2.14
CA LEU A 52 2.54 8.44 -1.07
C LEU A 52 4.00 8.12 -1.34
N ASN A 53 4.88 8.52 -0.42
CA ASN A 53 6.29 8.17 -0.48
C ASN A 53 6.51 6.74 0.06
N ARG A 54 6.99 5.83 -0.78
CA ARG A 54 7.29 4.44 -0.41
C ARG A 54 8.76 4.18 -0.14
N ILE A 55 9.64 5.14 -0.38
CA ILE A 55 11.09 5.00 -0.17
C ILE A 55 11.42 4.58 1.28
N PRO A 56 10.82 5.16 2.34
CA PRO A 56 11.09 4.72 3.71
C PRO A 56 10.74 3.23 3.93
N ARG A 57 9.60 2.78 3.39
CA ARG A 57 9.18 1.37 3.42
C ARG A 57 10.20 0.48 2.68
N THR A 58 10.64 0.89 1.50
CA THR A 58 11.64 0.15 0.69
C THR A 58 12.98 0.03 1.42
N ARG A 59 13.39 1.06 2.15
CA ARG A 59 14.61 1.06 2.98
C ARG A 59 14.41 0.41 4.37
N LYS A 60 13.24 -0.17 4.65
CA LYS A 60 12.87 -0.77 5.94
C LYS A 60 13.04 0.18 7.13
N GLN A 61 12.79 1.47 6.90
CA GLN A 61 12.84 2.48 7.95
C GLN A 61 11.53 2.45 8.74
N LEU A 62 11.62 2.41 10.07
CA LEU A 62 10.47 2.57 10.93
C LEU A 62 9.97 4.01 10.88
N PRO A 63 8.65 4.23 10.90
CA PRO A 63 8.09 5.56 10.99
C PRO A 63 8.43 6.19 12.34
N LYS A 64 8.44 7.52 12.39
CA LYS A 64 8.63 8.30 13.61
C LYS A 64 7.30 8.73 14.19
N ARG A 65 7.31 9.06 15.48
CA ARG A 65 6.15 9.67 16.13
C ARG A 65 5.74 10.94 15.40
N GLY A 66 4.45 11.09 15.12
CA GLY A 66 3.89 12.20 14.38
C GLY A 66 3.84 12.02 12.86
N ASP A 67 4.50 11.01 12.29
CA ASP A 67 4.43 10.71 10.86
C ASP A 67 3.00 10.33 10.44
N ILE A 68 2.61 10.71 9.23
CA ILE A 68 1.35 10.29 8.64
C ILE A 68 1.65 9.12 7.71
N ILE A 69 1.17 7.94 8.07
CA ILE A 69 1.44 6.70 7.35
C ILE A 69 0.17 6.13 6.75
N THR A 70 0.35 5.29 5.73
CA THR A 70 -0.72 4.49 5.14
C THR A 70 -0.48 3.03 5.42
N PHE A 71 -1.50 2.32 5.86
CA PHE A 71 -1.44 0.87 6.10
C PHE A 71 -2.74 0.20 5.66
N GLU A 72 -2.66 -1.11 5.45
CA GLU A 72 -3.82 -1.90 5.04
C GLU A 72 -4.81 -2.07 6.20
N GLN A 73 -6.10 -1.90 5.90
CA GLN A 73 -7.17 -2.11 6.86
C GLN A 73 -7.08 -3.53 7.46
N PRO A 74 -7.10 -3.68 8.80
CA PRO A 74 -7.12 -4.99 9.43
C PRO A 74 -8.42 -5.74 9.11
N SER A 75 -8.36 -7.07 9.11
CA SER A 75 -9.53 -7.94 8.87
C SER A 75 -10.57 -7.82 9.98
N VAL A 76 -10.11 -7.55 11.20
CA VAL A 76 -10.93 -7.34 12.39
C VAL A 76 -10.74 -5.90 12.85
N THR A 77 -11.84 -5.16 12.95
CA THR A 77 -11.82 -3.74 13.39
C THR A 77 -12.10 -3.59 14.89
N TYR A 78 -12.82 -4.54 15.48
CA TYR A 78 -13.16 -4.55 16.90
C TYR A 78 -12.89 -5.93 17.49
N ILE A 79 -12.19 -5.97 18.61
CA ILE A 79 -11.92 -7.17 19.38
C ILE A 79 -12.59 -6.97 20.75
N GLY A 80 -13.39 -7.95 21.18
CA GLY A 80 -13.98 -7.94 22.52
C GLY A 80 -12.90 -8.11 23.59
N GLU A 81 -13.12 -7.55 24.78
CA GLU A 81 -12.17 -7.60 25.91
C GLU A 81 -11.71 -9.03 26.25
N ASP A 82 -12.54 -10.02 25.94
CA ASP A 82 -12.29 -11.46 26.13
C ASP A 82 -11.19 -12.04 25.23
N LYS A 83 -10.86 -11.37 24.11
CA LYS A 83 -9.92 -11.86 23.09
C LYS A 83 -8.73 -10.93 22.85
N VAL A 84 -8.61 -9.84 23.62
CA VAL A 84 -7.49 -8.91 23.48
C VAL A 84 -6.28 -9.43 24.23
N ASP A 85 -5.24 -9.79 23.48
CA ASP A 85 -3.92 -10.00 24.05
C ASP A 85 -3.25 -8.64 24.30
N LEU A 86 -3.30 -8.18 25.55
CA LEU A 86 -2.65 -6.93 25.98
C LEU A 86 -1.11 -7.01 25.97
N SER A 87 -0.54 -8.21 25.94
CA SER A 87 0.91 -8.40 25.94
C SER A 87 1.53 -8.18 24.55
N ASN A 88 0.77 -8.41 23.48
CA ASN A 88 1.21 -8.25 22.11
C ASN A 88 0.08 -7.78 21.18
N PRO A 89 -0.29 -6.48 21.23
CA PRO A 89 -1.35 -5.94 20.40
C PRO A 89 -0.91 -5.88 18.93
N VAL A 90 -1.34 -6.85 18.12
CA VAL A 90 -1.04 -6.92 16.68
C VAL A 90 -2.34 -6.95 15.87
N ALA A 91 -2.36 -6.23 14.75
CA ALA A 91 -3.48 -6.24 13.81
C ALA A 91 -3.61 -7.59 13.09
N ILE A 92 -4.84 -8.07 12.95
CA ILE A 92 -5.16 -9.37 12.33
C ILE A 92 -5.43 -9.21 10.83
N TYR A 93 -4.82 -10.05 10.00
CA TYR A 93 -4.91 -10.03 8.53
C TYR A 93 -5.18 -11.43 7.95
N ASP A 94 -6.44 -11.82 7.87
CA ASP A 94 -6.82 -13.18 7.45
C ASP A 94 -7.15 -13.29 5.96
N LYS A 95 -7.29 -12.15 5.27
CA LYS A 95 -7.69 -12.08 3.86
C LYS A 95 -6.51 -12.22 2.89
N VAL A 96 -5.74 -13.31 3.01
CA VAL A 96 -4.58 -13.56 2.14
C VAL A 96 -5.02 -14.28 0.86
N PRO A 97 -4.74 -13.75 -0.35
CA PRO A 97 -5.04 -14.44 -1.60
C PRO A 97 -4.22 -15.72 -1.74
N THR A 98 -4.85 -16.80 -2.21
CA THR A 98 -4.24 -18.13 -2.32
C THR A 98 -3.40 -18.29 -3.60
N ASN A 99 -3.93 -17.84 -4.75
CA ASN A 99 -3.34 -18.06 -6.07
C ASN A 99 -2.22 -17.05 -6.41
N ILE A 100 -1.31 -17.42 -7.32
CA ILE A 100 -0.16 -16.59 -7.73
C ILE A 100 -0.64 -15.28 -8.39
N PHE A 101 -1.61 -15.37 -9.30
CA PHE A 101 -2.13 -14.18 -9.99
C PHE A 101 -2.86 -13.23 -9.04
N SER A 102 -3.65 -13.76 -8.10
CA SER A 102 -4.33 -12.93 -7.10
C SER A 102 -3.35 -12.32 -6.10
N LYS A 103 -2.30 -13.04 -5.70
CA LYS A 103 -1.18 -12.47 -4.93
C LYS A 103 -0.51 -11.33 -5.68
N PHE A 104 -0.24 -11.48 -6.98
CA PHE A 104 0.32 -10.41 -7.79
C PHE A 104 -0.61 -9.19 -7.86
N ALA A 105 -1.88 -9.38 -8.20
CA ALA A 105 -2.85 -8.29 -8.28
C ALA A 105 -3.02 -7.57 -6.93
N TYR A 106 -3.00 -8.32 -5.84
CA TYR A 106 -3.17 -7.77 -4.49
C TYR A 106 -1.91 -7.08 -3.97
N TYR A 107 -0.72 -7.66 -4.10
CA TYR A 107 0.51 -7.08 -3.53
C TYR A 107 1.20 -6.07 -4.45
N VAL A 108 1.12 -6.25 -5.77
CA VAL A 108 1.82 -5.39 -6.75
C VAL A 108 0.89 -4.32 -7.30
N LEU A 109 -0.32 -4.71 -7.74
CA LEU A 109 -1.27 -3.75 -8.30
C LEU A 109 -2.11 -3.03 -7.23
N GLU A 110 -2.08 -3.55 -5.99
CA GLU A 110 -2.86 -3.08 -4.84
C GLU A 110 -4.37 -3.06 -5.13
N TRP A 111 -4.83 -4.00 -5.95
CA TRP A 111 -6.23 -4.03 -6.37
C TRP A 111 -7.11 -4.63 -5.26
N GLY A 112 -8.22 -3.97 -4.96
CA GLY A 112 -9.16 -4.39 -3.92
C GLY A 112 -8.69 -4.13 -2.48
N LYS A 113 -7.55 -3.44 -2.29
CA LYS A 113 -7.05 -3.06 -0.97
C LYS A 113 -7.69 -1.78 -0.48
N THR A 114 -8.17 -1.82 0.75
CA THR A 114 -8.55 -0.61 1.49
C THR A 114 -7.39 -0.20 2.37
N SER A 115 -6.85 1.00 2.12
CA SER A 115 -5.75 1.57 2.92
C SER A 115 -6.28 2.69 3.80
N TYR A 116 -5.83 2.73 5.05
CA TYR A 116 -6.10 3.81 5.98
C TYR A 116 -4.93 4.77 6.05
N ILE A 117 -5.23 6.05 6.24
CA ILE A 117 -4.26 7.12 6.45
C ILE A 117 -4.42 7.59 7.89
N LYS A 118 -3.38 7.43 8.71
CA LYS A 118 -3.40 7.83 10.13
C LYS A 118 -2.05 8.39 10.56
N ARG A 119 -2.07 9.12 11.67
CA ARG A 119 -0.87 9.63 12.34
C ARG A 119 -0.33 8.61 13.33
N VAL A 120 0.99 8.41 13.34
CA VAL A 120 1.69 7.56 14.30
C VAL A 120 1.73 8.28 15.65
N ILE A 121 1.11 7.68 16.66
CA ILE A 121 1.06 8.21 18.03
C ILE A 121 1.88 7.36 19.02
N GLY A 122 2.26 6.15 18.66
CA GLY A 122 3.06 5.25 19.50
C GLY A 122 4.04 4.46 18.65
N LEU A 123 5.25 4.26 19.17
CA LEU A 123 6.28 3.40 18.60
C LEU A 123 6.43 2.11 19.42
N PRO A 124 7.04 1.05 18.85
CA PRO A 124 7.29 -0.18 19.60
C PRO A 124 8.05 0.09 20.90
N GLY A 125 7.48 -0.35 22.04
CA GLY A 125 8.04 -0.15 23.37
C GLY A 125 7.59 1.15 24.07
N GLU A 126 6.82 2.02 23.42
CA GLU A 126 6.20 3.17 24.08
C GLU A 126 4.90 2.78 24.79
N HIS A 127 4.67 3.36 25.97
CA HIS A 127 3.36 3.37 26.61
C HIS A 127 2.60 4.62 26.17
N VAL A 128 1.38 4.45 25.66
CA VAL A 128 0.50 5.52 25.15
C VAL A 128 -0.78 5.56 25.97
#